data_AF-A0A8J3ITR6-F1
#
_entry.id   AF-A0A8J3ITR6-F1
#
_cell.length_a   1.000
_cell.length_b   1.000
_cell.length_c   1.000
_cell.angle_alpha   90.00
_cell.angle_beta   90.00
_cell.angle_gamma   90.00
#
_symmetry.space_group_name_H-M   'P 1'
#
loop_
_entity.id
_entity.type
_entity.pdbx_description
1 polymer ?
#
loop_
_entity_poly.entity_id
_entity_poly.type
_entity_poly.pdbx_seq_one_letter_code
_entity_poly.pdbx_strand_id
1 'polypeptide(L)'
;MDRMDHIKNAYQFFVNAEKNNRAFTAKEIVTVTGYSLNTVRAYIVKRWWWFLSTDQNLLRCQGLGGYPVEKFISDHTYKLTDSLTNIKEGTESTDRASAKSYALAELETMIKTGADEAAFQKHLKLNRWMFGSEYCELLDRRRWTRDEQQDFMLRRTTDRCLEVIEIKTTLADLPLFIKDGSHSTLYPRSEVSLALGQVIHYLTKLDANRLAILAEDKEDVSQIKAKIIIGRSIDAEQAQALHAFNSYLHRIQIMTFDQLILIAKQVLGGSI
;
A
#
# COMPACT_ATOMS: atom_id res chain seq x y z
N MET A 1 11.20 -28.01 -20.32
CA MET A 1 11.30 -26.59 -19.94
C MET A 1 10.49 -26.44 -18.68
N ASP A 2 11.11 -26.00 -17.59
CA ASP A 2 10.46 -25.79 -16.30
C ASP A 2 9.74 -24.44 -16.26
N ARG A 3 8.84 -24.25 -15.27
CA ARG A 3 8.22 -22.96 -14.99
C ARG A 3 9.25 -21.87 -14.71
N MET A 4 10.35 -22.21 -14.04
CA MET A 4 11.46 -21.30 -13.77
C MET A 4 12.12 -20.81 -15.07
N ASP A 5 12.30 -21.69 -16.06
CA ASP A 5 12.86 -21.34 -17.38
C ASP A 5 11.93 -20.36 -18.12
N HIS A 6 10.62 -20.59 -18.12
CA HIS A 6 9.65 -19.71 -18.77
C HIS A 6 9.72 -18.27 -18.24
N ILE A 7 9.92 -18.11 -16.92
CA ILE A 7 10.01 -16.80 -16.24
C ILE A 7 11.38 -16.15 -16.49
N LYS A 8 12.48 -16.92 -16.39
CA LYS A 8 13.83 -16.43 -16.69
C LYS A 8 13.95 -15.95 -18.14
N ASN A 9 13.40 -16.69 -19.09
CA ASN A 9 13.38 -16.29 -20.50
C ASN A 9 12.54 -15.03 -20.72
N ALA A 10 11.42 -14.87 -20.00
CA ALA A 10 10.61 -13.64 -20.07
C ALA A 10 11.43 -12.42 -19.59
N TYR A 11 12.07 -12.52 -18.42
CA TYR A 11 12.91 -11.47 -17.87
C TYR A 11 14.05 -11.06 -18.83
N GLN A 12 14.83 -12.03 -19.31
CA GLN A 12 15.96 -11.76 -20.20
C GLN A 12 15.51 -11.15 -21.53
N PHE A 13 14.36 -11.59 -22.06
CA PHE A 13 13.76 -11.00 -23.26
C PHE A 13 13.35 -9.53 -23.03
N PHE A 14 12.69 -9.22 -21.92
CA PHE A 14 12.23 -7.87 -21.61
C PHE A 14 13.40 -6.90 -21.34
N VAL A 15 14.39 -7.30 -20.54
CA VAL A 15 15.60 -6.48 -20.28
C VAL A 15 16.39 -6.23 -21.56
N ASN A 16 16.53 -7.24 -22.43
CA ASN A 16 17.18 -7.06 -23.73
C ASN A 16 16.37 -6.14 -24.66
N ALA A 17 15.03 -6.23 -24.64
CA ALA A 17 14.19 -5.34 -25.44
C ALA A 17 14.26 -3.88 -24.95
N GLU A 18 14.23 -3.64 -23.63
CA GLU A 18 14.41 -2.33 -23.02
C GLU A 18 15.79 -1.72 -23.37
N LYS A 19 16.87 -2.49 -23.17
CA LYS A 19 18.25 -2.06 -23.47
C LYS A 19 18.45 -1.62 -24.93
N ASN A 20 17.67 -2.17 -25.86
CA ASN A 20 17.73 -1.83 -27.29
C ASN A 20 16.55 -0.93 -27.75
N ASN A 21 15.70 -0.43 -26.83
CA ASN A 21 14.46 0.30 -27.11
C ASN A 21 13.56 -0.38 -28.17
N ARG A 22 13.57 -1.72 -28.20
CA ARG A 22 12.94 -2.52 -29.24
C ARG A 22 11.48 -2.80 -28.88
N ALA A 23 10.58 -2.48 -29.80
CA ALA A 23 9.20 -2.94 -29.72
C ALA A 23 9.08 -4.42 -30.14
N PHE A 24 8.14 -5.14 -29.54
CA PHE A 24 7.91 -6.57 -29.77
C PHE A 24 6.43 -6.95 -29.68
N THR A 25 6.07 -8.11 -30.19
CA THR A 25 4.70 -8.65 -30.16
C THR A 25 4.52 -9.70 -29.05
N ALA A 26 3.27 -9.93 -28.65
CA ALA A 26 2.93 -11.05 -27.76
C ALA A 26 3.29 -12.43 -28.36
N LYS A 27 3.44 -12.54 -29.69
CA LYS A 27 3.89 -13.78 -30.35
C LYS A 27 5.38 -14.05 -30.12
N GLU A 28 6.22 -13.03 -30.10
CA GLU A 28 7.65 -13.20 -29.76
C GLU A 28 7.84 -13.64 -28.31
N ILE A 29 7.02 -13.13 -27.38
CA ILE A 29 7.01 -13.61 -25.99
C ILE A 29 6.65 -15.10 -25.96
N VAL A 30 5.62 -15.55 -26.69
CA VAL A 30 5.28 -16.98 -26.83
C VAL A 30 6.49 -17.79 -27.33
N THR A 31 7.17 -17.34 -28.39
CA THR A 31 8.34 -18.03 -28.95
C THR A 31 9.51 -18.15 -27.96
N VAL A 32 9.82 -17.10 -27.20
CA VAL A 32 11.00 -17.07 -26.31
C VAL A 32 10.70 -17.70 -24.94
N THR A 33 9.49 -17.54 -24.42
CA THR A 33 9.09 -18.09 -23.11
C THR A 33 8.57 -19.52 -23.18
N GLY A 34 7.97 -19.94 -24.29
CA GLY A 34 7.23 -21.22 -24.39
C GLY A 34 5.83 -21.19 -23.75
N TYR A 35 5.38 -20.06 -23.21
CA TYR A 35 4.02 -19.91 -22.70
C TYR A 35 2.96 -19.91 -23.81
N SER A 36 1.74 -20.36 -23.51
CA SER A 36 0.62 -20.21 -24.45
C SER A 36 0.27 -18.73 -24.69
N LEU A 37 -0.28 -18.38 -25.87
CA LEU A 37 -0.70 -17.01 -26.18
C LEU A 37 -1.73 -16.46 -25.17
N ASN A 38 -2.59 -17.33 -24.61
CA ASN A 38 -3.55 -16.95 -23.58
C ASN A 38 -2.86 -16.69 -22.23
N THR A 39 -1.84 -17.48 -21.87
CA THR A 39 -0.98 -17.24 -20.70
C THR A 39 -0.25 -15.91 -20.83
N VAL A 40 0.38 -15.64 -21.98
CA VAL A 40 1.07 -14.37 -22.27
C VAL A 40 0.11 -13.18 -22.15
N ARG A 41 -1.07 -13.25 -22.80
CA ARG A 41 -2.10 -12.19 -22.69
C ARG A 41 -2.56 -11.96 -21.24
N ALA A 42 -2.78 -13.02 -20.47
CA ALA A 42 -3.14 -12.91 -19.06
C ALA A 42 -2.01 -12.32 -18.21
N TYR A 43 -0.75 -12.65 -18.50
CA TYR A 43 0.41 -12.11 -17.78
C TYR A 43 0.66 -10.64 -18.11
N ILE A 44 0.50 -10.22 -19.38
CA ILE A 44 0.55 -8.80 -19.77
C ILE A 44 -0.40 -7.96 -18.91
N VAL A 45 -1.67 -8.36 -18.82
CA VAL A 45 -2.69 -7.59 -18.08
C VAL A 45 -2.55 -7.71 -16.56
N LYS A 46 -2.19 -8.89 -16.03
CA LYS A 46 -2.26 -9.18 -14.58
C LYS A 46 -0.93 -9.12 -13.83
N ARG A 47 0.22 -9.12 -14.51
CA ARG A 47 1.56 -9.24 -13.89
C ARG A 47 2.59 -8.28 -14.46
N TRP A 48 2.61 -8.07 -15.77
CA TRP A 48 3.63 -7.29 -16.47
C TRP A 48 3.21 -5.85 -16.82
N TRP A 49 1.96 -5.47 -16.56
CA TRP A 49 1.36 -4.17 -16.88
C TRP A 49 2.14 -2.95 -16.34
N TRP A 50 2.95 -3.13 -15.30
CA TRP A 50 3.70 -2.05 -14.65
C TRP A 50 5.04 -1.73 -15.32
N PHE A 51 5.53 -2.58 -16.23
CA PHE A 51 6.71 -2.32 -17.06
C PHE A 51 6.46 -2.50 -18.58
N LEU A 52 5.31 -3.06 -18.98
CA LEU A 52 4.89 -3.19 -20.38
C LEU A 52 3.83 -2.15 -20.75
N SER A 53 4.15 -1.30 -21.74
CA SER A 53 3.18 -0.45 -22.43
C SER A 53 2.75 -1.06 -23.77
N THR A 54 1.53 -0.77 -24.21
CA THR A 54 0.92 -1.28 -25.45
C THR A 54 0.59 -0.15 -26.43
N ASP A 55 1.00 -0.29 -27.69
CA ASP A 55 0.59 0.59 -28.80
C ASP A 55 0.32 -0.24 -30.05
N GLN A 56 -0.90 -0.17 -30.60
CA GLN A 56 -1.32 -0.80 -31.87
C GLN A 56 -0.84 -2.25 -32.11
N ASN A 57 -0.90 -3.09 -31.06
CA ASN A 57 -0.43 -4.50 -30.97
C ASN A 57 1.08 -4.73 -30.74
N LEU A 58 1.88 -3.67 -30.70
CA LEU A 58 3.25 -3.70 -30.20
C LEU A 58 3.29 -3.47 -28.68
N LEU A 59 4.31 -4.03 -28.06
CA LEU A 59 4.67 -3.90 -26.65
C LEU A 59 6.05 -3.24 -26.55
N ARG A 60 6.25 -2.41 -25.52
CA ARG A 60 7.55 -1.86 -25.12
C ARG A 60 7.81 -2.13 -23.65
N CYS A 61 9.05 -2.44 -23.30
CA CYS A 61 9.49 -2.61 -21.91
C CYS A 61 10.20 -1.35 -21.42
N GLN A 62 9.87 -0.90 -20.21
CA GLN A 62 10.54 0.19 -19.51
C GLN A 62 10.45 -0.02 -17.99
N GLY A 63 11.56 0.09 -17.28
CA GLY A 63 11.63 -0.01 -15.81
C GLY A 63 12.17 -1.34 -15.27
N LEU A 64 12.64 -2.27 -16.10
CA LEU A 64 13.31 -3.50 -15.65
C LEU A 64 14.85 -3.39 -15.65
N GLY A 65 15.45 -2.39 -16.30
CA GLY A 65 16.91 -2.25 -16.43
C GLY A 65 17.72 -2.23 -15.11
N GLY A 66 17.07 -2.00 -13.97
CA GLY A 66 17.65 -2.10 -12.62
C GLY A 66 16.89 -3.01 -11.65
N TYR A 67 15.96 -3.84 -12.13
CA TYR A 67 15.11 -4.70 -11.29
C TYR A 67 15.79 -6.06 -11.06
N PRO A 68 16.01 -6.54 -9.82
CA PRO A 68 16.70 -7.81 -9.59
C PRO A 68 15.99 -9.02 -10.23
N VAL A 69 16.75 -9.89 -10.89
CA VAL A 69 16.20 -11.07 -11.59
C VAL A 69 15.59 -12.07 -10.62
N GLU A 70 16.16 -12.21 -9.43
CA GLU A 70 15.67 -13.04 -8.33
C GLU A 70 14.31 -12.54 -7.82
N LYS A 71 14.16 -11.20 -7.72
CA LYS A 71 12.90 -10.55 -7.34
C LYS A 71 11.85 -10.77 -8.43
N PHE A 72 12.20 -10.53 -9.70
CA PHE A 72 11.30 -10.81 -10.83
C PHE A 72 10.86 -12.28 -10.87
N ILE A 73 11.78 -13.22 -10.64
CA ILE A 73 11.48 -14.65 -10.54
C ILE A 73 10.45 -14.90 -9.45
N SER A 74 10.65 -14.36 -8.25
CA SER A 74 9.74 -14.54 -7.11
C SER A 74 8.33 -14.00 -7.44
N ASP A 75 8.23 -12.72 -7.82
CA ASP A 75 6.97 -12.03 -8.13
C ASP A 75 6.13 -12.77 -9.20
N HIS A 76 6.81 -13.41 -10.17
CA HIS A 76 6.17 -14.09 -11.30
C HIS A 76 5.99 -15.60 -11.11
N THR A 77 6.62 -16.21 -10.09
CA THR A 77 6.48 -17.65 -9.77
C THR A 77 5.25 -17.94 -8.91
N TYR A 78 4.95 -17.07 -7.94
CA TYR A 78 3.78 -17.24 -7.07
C TYR A 78 2.47 -17.29 -7.87
N LYS A 79 1.58 -18.24 -7.56
CA LYS A 79 0.18 -18.22 -8.04
C LYS A 79 -0.60 -17.14 -7.28
N LEU A 80 -1.49 -16.44 -7.98
CA LEU A 80 -2.47 -15.51 -7.38
C LEU A 80 -3.86 -16.18 -7.20
N THR A 81 -3.85 -17.50 -7.08
CA THR A 81 -5.00 -18.41 -6.98
C THR A 81 -4.56 -19.63 -6.16
N ASP A 82 -5.48 -20.22 -5.41
CA ASP A 82 -5.26 -21.32 -4.44
C ASP A 82 -4.73 -20.89 -3.06
N SER A 83 -5.03 -19.65 -2.63
CA SER A 83 -4.88 -19.20 -1.24
C SER A 83 -5.99 -19.73 -0.32
N LEU A 84 -6.28 -21.04 -0.38
CA LEU A 84 -7.11 -21.77 0.59
C LEU A 84 -6.81 -23.28 0.48
N THR A 85 -6.50 -23.90 1.62
CA THR A 85 -6.11 -25.31 1.86
C THR A 85 -4.67 -25.74 1.50
N ASN A 86 -3.93 -26.07 2.57
CA ASN A 86 -2.77 -26.99 2.67
C ASN A 86 -1.51 -26.73 1.82
N ILE A 87 -0.37 -26.45 2.50
CA ILE A 87 0.90 -27.22 2.42
C ILE A 87 2.00 -26.62 3.32
N LYS A 88 2.61 -27.49 4.15
CA LYS A 88 3.98 -27.46 4.76
C LYS A 88 4.64 -26.10 5.06
N GLU A 89 4.74 -25.77 6.35
CA GLU A 89 5.18 -24.46 6.89
C GLU A 89 6.70 -24.15 6.83
N GLY A 90 7.54 -25.08 6.35
CA GLY A 90 8.98 -25.05 6.60
C GLY A 90 9.84 -24.07 5.78
N THR A 91 9.36 -23.54 4.66
CA THR A 91 10.20 -22.71 3.75
C THR A 91 9.57 -21.40 3.28
N GLU A 92 8.24 -21.28 3.19
CA GLU A 92 7.61 -20.00 2.79
C GLU A 92 7.77 -18.90 3.85
N SER A 93 8.01 -19.27 5.11
CA SER A 93 8.17 -18.35 6.25
C SER A 93 9.39 -17.44 6.08
N THR A 94 10.55 -18.02 5.76
CA THR A 94 11.83 -17.29 5.59
C THR A 94 11.78 -16.28 4.45
N ASP A 95 11.22 -16.67 3.30
CA ASP A 95 11.10 -15.79 2.12
C ASP A 95 10.10 -14.64 2.38
N ARG A 96 8.97 -14.92 3.04
CA ARG A 96 7.99 -13.89 3.42
C ARG A 96 8.53 -12.93 4.49
N ALA A 97 9.26 -13.45 5.49
CA ALA A 97 9.91 -12.62 6.50
C ALA A 97 10.99 -11.71 5.87
N SER A 98 11.77 -12.24 4.92
CA SER A 98 12.74 -11.47 4.14
C SER A 98 12.06 -10.37 3.32
N ALA A 99 10.99 -10.69 2.58
CA ALA A 99 10.23 -9.72 1.79
C ALA A 99 9.62 -8.59 2.65
N LYS A 100 9.00 -8.93 3.79
CA LYS A 100 8.53 -7.94 4.78
C LYS A 100 9.67 -7.05 5.29
N SER A 101 10.84 -7.62 5.57
CA SER A 101 12.00 -6.88 6.07
C SER A 101 12.55 -5.87 5.04
N TYR A 102 12.64 -6.27 3.77
CA TYR A 102 13.00 -5.34 2.69
C TYR A 102 12.00 -4.20 2.52
N ALA A 103 10.69 -4.50 2.58
CA ALA A 103 9.66 -3.47 2.52
C ALA A 103 9.76 -2.48 3.69
N LEU A 104 10.01 -2.96 4.92
CA LEU A 104 10.21 -2.09 6.07
C LEU A 104 11.43 -1.17 5.90
N ALA A 105 12.54 -1.69 5.36
CA ALA A 105 13.73 -0.90 5.07
C ALA A 105 13.50 0.14 3.95
N GLU A 106 12.67 -0.19 2.95
CA GLU A 106 12.23 0.75 1.91
C GLU A 106 11.39 1.89 2.53
N LEU A 107 10.40 1.58 3.37
CA LEU A 107 9.60 2.60 4.07
C LEU A 107 10.46 3.49 4.98
N GLU A 108 11.39 2.92 5.76
CA GLU A 108 12.34 3.70 6.55
C GLU A 108 13.22 4.61 5.68
N THR A 109 13.57 4.17 4.47
CA THR A 109 14.34 4.98 3.52
C THR A 109 13.50 6.12 2.97
N MET A 110 12.26 5.84 2.54
CA MET A 110 11.31 6.85 2.05
C MET A 110 11.02 7.95 3.09
N ILE A 111 10.92 7.57 4.38
CA ILE A 111 10.81 8.51 5.50
C ILE A 111 12.06 9.41 5.56
N LYS A 112 13.27 8.82 5.57
CA LYS A 112 14.55 9.55 5.66
C LYS A 112 14.84 10.43 4.43
N THR A 113 14.32 10.10 3.25
CA THR A 113 14.50 10.89 2.03
C THR A 113 13.39 11.90 1.77
N GLY A 114 12.36 11.98 2.64
CA GLY A 114 11.22 12.90 2.44
C GLY A 114 10.41 12.60 1.19
N ALA A 115 10.03 11.33 0.98
CA ALA A 115 9.24 10.90 -0.17
C ALA A 115 7.87 11.61 -0.25
N ASP A 116 7.29 11.65 -1.46
CA ASP A 116 5.96 12.23 -1.67
C ASP A 116 4.82 11.29 -1.20
N GLU A 117 3.63 11.88 -1.09
CA GLU A 117 2.41 11.22 -0.62
C GLU A 117 2.00 10.04 -1.50
N ALA A 118 2.13 10.17 -2.82
CA ALA A 118 1.79 9.12 -3.77
C ALA A 118 2.77 7.93 -3.68
N ALA A 119 4.04 8.18 -3.37
CA ALA A 119 5.02 7.15 -3.08
C ALA A 119 4.67 6.38 -1.80
N PHE A 120 4.34 7.06 -0.69
CA PHE A 120 3.89 6.42 0.55
C PHE A 120 2.61 5.60 0.35
N GLN A 121 1.60 6.16 -0.32
CA GLN A 121 0.38 5.45 -0.72
C GLN A 121 0.71 4.19 -1.53
N LYS A 122 1.54 4.32 -2.58
CA LYS A 122 1.94 3.18 -3.43
C LYS A 122 2.61 2.07 -2.63
N HIS A 123 3.55 2.40 -1.75
CA HIS A 123 4.27 1.43 -0.94
C HIS A 123 3.32 0.71 0.05
N LEU A 124 2.54 1.47 0.83
CA LEU A 124 1.66 0.93 1.86
C LEU A 124 0.45 0.16 1.28
N LYS A 125 0.06 0.45 0.04
CA LYS A 125 -0.95 -0.31 -0.73
C LYS A 125 -0.50 -1.73 -1.08
N LEU A 126 0.80 -1.96 -1.17
CA LEU A 126 1.42 -3.28 -1.31
C LEU A 126 1.70 -3.90 0.07
N ASN A 127 2.10 -3.09 1.07
CA ASN A 127 2.59 -3.54 2.37
C ASN A 127 1.62 -3.31 3.56
N ARG A 128 0.31 -3.56 3.37
CA ARG A 128 -0.75 -3.26 4.36
C ARG A 128 -0.55 -3.89 5.75
N TRP A 129 0.20 -4.97 5.84
CA TRP A 129 0.60 -5.61 7.10
C TRP A 129 1.34 -4.65 8.06
N MET A 130 1.89 -3.55 7.56
CA MET A 130 2.52 -2.48 8.35
C MET A 130 1.52 -1.70 9.21
N PHE A 131 0.23 -1.65 8.84
CA PHE A 131 -0.82 -1.02 9.64
C PHE A 131 -1.18 -1.82 10.90
N GLY A 132 -0.80 -3.11 10.95
CA GLY A 132 -1.16 -4.08 11.99
C GLY A 132 -1.48 -5.45 11.39
N SER A 133 -1.51 -6.49 12.22
CA SER A 133 -1.80 -7.86 11.78
C SER A 133 -3.28 -8.07 11.42
N GLU A 134 -4.18 -7.18 11.84
CA GLU A 134 -5.60 -7.26 11.50
C GLU A 134 -5.97 -6.64 10.12
N TYR A 135 -5.04 -5.97 9.43
CA TYR A 135 -5.32 -5.21 8.20
C TYR A 135 -5.00 -5.99 6.91
N CYS A 136 -5.55 -7.20 6.79
CA CYS A 136 -5.34 -8.08 5.64
C CYS A 136 -6.42 -7.95 4.53
N GLU A 137 -7.66 -7.56 4.87
CA GLU A 137 -8.78 -7.46 3.93
C GLU A 137 -8.87 -6.05 3.33
N LEU A 138 -8.51 -5.90 2.05
CA LEU A 138 -8.85 -4.72 1.25
C LEU A 138 -10.24 -4.90 0.64
N LEU A 139 -11.08 -3.90 0.78
CA LEU A 139 -12.40 -3.86 0.18
C LEU A 139 -12.38 -2.94 -1.05
N ASP A 140 -12.84 -3.41 -2.21
CA ASP A 140 -12.92 -2.57 -3.42
C ASP A 140 -14.17 -1.66 -3.40
N ARG A 141 -14.24 -0.80 -2.38
CA ARG A 141 -15.41 0.05 -2.04
C ARG A 141 -15.28 1.49 -2.54
N ARG A 142 -14.56 1.68 -3.65
CA ARG A 142 -14.35 2.96 -4.36
C ARG A 142 -15.61 3.51 -5.05
N ARG A 143 -16.79 3.35 -4.43
CA ARG A 143 -18.12 3.71 -4.96
C ARG A 143 -19.11 4.19 -3.90
N TRP A 144 -18.83 3.97 -2.61
CA TRP A 144 -19.72 4.32 -1.49
C TRP A 144 -20.00 5.83 -1.37
N THR A 145 -19.02 6.63 -1.74
CA THR A 145 -19.18 8.03 -2.14
C THR A 145 -18.92 8.10 -3.63
N ARG A 146 -19.78 8.78 -4.39
CA ARG A 146 -19.69 8.78 -5.87
C ARG A 146 -18.46 9.54 -6.41
N ASP A 147 -17.94 10.49 -5.63
CA ASP A 147 -17.04 11.53 -6.13
C ASP A 147 -15.65 11.55 -5.47
N GLU A 148 -15.38 10.65 -4.52
CA GLU A 148 -14.14 10.64 -3.71
C GLU A 148 -13.51 9.24 -3.66
N GLN A 149 -12.22 9.17 -3.98
CA GLN A 149 -11.37 8.03 -3.67
C GLN A 149 -10.53 8.38 -2.43
N GLN A 150 -10.78 7.71 -1.32
CA GLN A 150 -9.85 7.65 -0.19
C GLN A 150 -8.70 6.69 -0.53
N ASP A 151 -7.53 6.90 0.08
CA ASP A 151 -6.34 6.07 -0.18
C ASP A 151 -6.62 4.59 0.14
N PHE A 152 -7.27 4.34 1.29
CA PHE A 152 -7.62 3.01 1.78
C PHE A 152 -8.99 2.98 2.48
N MET A 153 -9.76 1.93 2.17
CA MET A 153 -10.85 1.43 2.99
C MET A 153 -10.52 -0.04 3.31
N LEU A 154 -10.14 -0.31 4.56
CA LEU A 154 -9.74 -1.63 5.03
C LEU A 154 -10.80 -2.22 5.95
N ARG A 155 -10.84 -3.55 6.04
CA ARG A 155 -11.54 -4.22 7.13
C ARG A 155 -10.55 -4.84 8.09
N ARG A 156 -10.73 -4.55 9.38
CA ARG A 156 -10.05 -5.25 10.48
C ARG A 156 -10.58 -6.67 10.56
N THR A 157 -9.70 -7.67 10.55
CA THR A 157 -10.11 -9.08 10.61
C THR A 157 -10.66 -9.49 11.98
N THR A 158 -10.27 -8.78 13.05
CA THR A 158 -10.55 -9.12 14.46
C THR A 158 -11.96 -8.77 14.91
N ASP A 159 -12.48 -7.59 14.54
CA ASP A 159 -13.80 -7.09 14.94
C ASP A 159 -14.73 -6.81 13.74
N ARG A 160 -14.27 -7.11 12.51
CA ARG A 160 -14.93 -6.78 11.22
C ARG A 160 -15.17 -5.29 10.99
N CYS A 161 -14.64 -4.40 11.85
CA CYS A 161 -14.80 -2.95 11.71
C CYS A 161 -14.13 -2.47 10.42
N LEU A 162 -14.75 -1.44 9.85
CA LEU A 162 -14.26 -0.73 8.69
C LEU A 162 -13.43 0.47 9.14
N GLU A 163 -12.25 0.62 8.55
CA GLU A 163 -11.36 1.74 8.83
C GLU A 163 -10.86 2.38 7.54
N VAL A 164 -11.03 3.70 7.47
CA VAL A 164 -10.43 4.56 6.45
C VAL A 164 -9.00 4.85 6.85
N ILE A 165 -8.04 4.75 5.92
CA ILE A 165 -6.70 5.29 6.15
C ILE A 165 -6.41 6.38 5.12
N GLU A 166 -6.07 7.57 5.61
CA GLU A 166 -5.66 8.75 4.85
C GLU A 166 -4.15 8.95 5.08
N ILE A 167 -3.36 9.06 4.01
CA ILE A 167 -1.90 9.16 4.11
C ILE A 167 -1.44 10.53 3.62
N LYS A 168 -0.48 11.12 4.33
CA LYS A 168 0.17 12.40 4.02
C LYS A 168 1.69 12.21 4.03
N THR A 169 2.47 13.27 3.88
CA THR A 169 3.95 13.19 3.92
C THR A 169 4.52 13.17 5.35
N THR A 170 5.84 13.01 5.48
CA THR A 170 6.58 13.25 6.74
C THR A 170 6.67 14.73 7.14
N LEU A 171 6.04 15.64 6.37
CA LEU A 171 6.17 17.09 6.50
C LEU A 171 7.63 17.61 6.41
N ALA A 172 8.52 16.87 5.75
CA ALA A 172 9.97 17.14 5.74
C ALA A 172 10.56 17.28 7.16
N ASP A 173 10.06 16.46 8.08
CA ASP A 173 10.39 16.43 9.52
C ASP A 173 10.07 17.75 10.26
N LEU A 174 9.31 18.66 9.62
CA LEU A 174 8.60 19.73 10.31
C LEU A 174 7.57 19.13 11.28
N PRO A 175 7.12 19.94 12.23
CA PRO A 175 6.22 19.05 13.95
C PRO A 175 4.83 18.53 13.61
N LEU A 176 4.04 18.14 14.60
CA LEU A 176 2.58 18.13 14.43
C LEU A 176 1.91 19.32 15.14
N PHE A 177 2.56 19.90 16.15
CA PHE A 177 2.01 21.00 16.96
C PHE A 177 2.98 22.17 17.11
N ILE A 178 2.57 23.35 16.66
CA ILE A 178 3.31 24.60 16.86
C ILE A 178 3.09 25.10 18.29
N LYS A 179 4.14 25.65 18.90
CA LYS A 179 4.10 26.21 20.26
C LYS A 179 3.77 27.70 20.19
N ASP A 180 2.68 28.11 20.82
CA ASP A 180 2.41 29.53 21.05
C ASP A 180 3.17 30.01 22.29
N GLY A 181 4.07 30.98 22.08
CA GLY A 181 4.80 31.64 23.17
C GLY A 181 3.92 32.54 24.05
N SER A 182 2.73 32.93 23.57
CA SER A 182 1.82 33.84 24.26
C SER A 182 1.06 33.16 25.41
N HIS A 183 0.67 31.89 25.23
CA HIS A 183 -0.14 31.12 26.18
C HIS A 183 0.52 29.78 26.59
N SER A 184 1.74 29.49 26.11
CA SER A 184 2.45 28.20 26.35
C SER A 184 1.67 26.96 25.86
N THR A 185 0.76 27.14 24.91
CA THR A 185 -0.07 26.07 24.34
C THR A 185 0.55 25.46 23.08
N LEU A 186 0.14 24.23 22.75
CA LEU A 186 0.50 23.53 21.52
C LEU A 186 -0.74 23.38 20.63
N TYR A 187 -0.68 23.87 19.39
CA TYR A 187 -1.78 23.83 18.43
C TYR A 187 -1.36 23.14 17.13
N PRO A 188 -2.25 22.38 16.45
CA PRO A 188 -1.87 21.59 15.28
C PRO A 188 -1.33 22.45 14.12
N ARG A 189 -0.35 21.94 13.37
CA ARG A 189 0.10 22.55 12.10
C ARG A 189 -1.07 22.51 11.09
N SER A 190 -1.10 23.47 10.17
CA SER A 190 -2.11 23.59 9.10
C SER A 190 -2.41 22.28 8.39
N GLU A 191 -1.38 21.48 8.13
CA GLU A 191 -1.40 20.21 7.41
C GLU A 191 -2.14 19.11 8.20
N VAL A 192 -2.04 19.12 9.53
CA VAL A 192 -2.81 18.25 10.43
C VAL A 192 -4.29 18.64 10.39
N SER A 193 -4.58 19.95 10.40
CA SER A 193 -5.96 20.46 10.31
C SER A 193 -6.61 20.19 8.94
N LEU A 194 -5.83 20.26 7.85
CA LEU A 194 -6.28 19.94 6.50
C LEU A 194 -6.62 18.45 6.36
N ALA A 195 -5.71 17.55 6.77
CA ALA A 195 -5.95 16.11 6.74
C ALA A 195 -7.15 15.70 7.61
N LEU A 196 -7.29 16.33 8.80
CA LEU A 196 -8.46 16.13 9.66
C LEU A 196 -9.75 16.60 8.98
N GLY A 197 -9.73 17.74 8.29
CA GLY A 197 -10.87 18.25 7.51
C GLY A 197 -11.28 17.31 6.36
N GLN A 198 -10.32 16.76 5.63
CA GLN A 198 -10.57 15.78 4.55
C GLN A 198 -11.29 14.53 5.10
N VAL A 199 -10.80 13.97 6.21
CA VAL A 199 -11.39 12.80 6.85
C VAL A 199 -12.77 13.09 7.45
N ILE A 200 -12.97 14.24 8.11
CA ILE A 200 -14.27 14.65 8.66
C ILE A 200 -15.31 14.78 7.53
N HIS A 201 -14.93 15.38 6.41
CA HIS A 201 -15.80 15.53 5.23
C HIS A 201 -16.21 14.17 4.64
N TYR A 202 -15.26 13.23 4.51
CA TYR A 202 -15.54 11.89 4.03
C TYR A 202 -16.45 11.09 4.99
N LEU A 203 -16.18 11.11 6.29
CA LEU A 203 -17.05 10.47 7.30
C LEU A 203 -18.46 11.08 7.32
N THR A 204 -18.57 12.41 7.17
CA THR A 204 -19.86 13.11 7.07
C THR A 204 -20.64 12.65 5.83
N LYS A 205 -19.96 12.48 4.68
CA LYS A 205 -20.58 11.94 3.45
C LYS A 205 -21.04 10.49 3.63
N LEU A 206 -20.27 9.64 4.30
CA LEU A 206 -20.68 8.27 4.60
C LEU A 206 -21.92 8.24 5.49
N ASP A 207 -21.90 8.95 6.62
CA ASP A 207 -23.02 9.00 7.57
C ASP A 207 -24.29 9.54 6.91
N ALA A 208 -24.19 10.56 6.06
CA ALA A 208 -25.31 11.11 5.29
C ALA A 208 -25.90 10.13 4.26
N ASN A 209 -25.07 9.26 3.68
CA ASN A 209 -25.50 8.22 2.72
C ASN A 209 -25.82 6.86 3.38
N ARG A 210 -25.75 6.77 4.71
CA ARG A 210 -25.85 5.50 5.47
C ARG A 210 -27.02 4.61 5.07
N LEU A 211 -28.21 5.17 4.87
CA LEU A 211 -29.40 4.36 4.53
C LEU A 211 -29.30 3.74 3.13
N ALA A 212 -28.67 4.42 2.17
CA ALA A 212 -28.43 3.88 0.83
C ALA A 212 -27.35 2.78 0.88
N ILE A 213 -26.22 3.03 1.53
CA ILE A 213 -25.12 2.05 1.66
C ILE A 213 -25.59 0.79 2.43
N LEU A 214 -26.41 0.95 3.47
CA LEU A 214 -27.00 -0.18 4.20
C LEU A 214 -28.05 -0.94 3.34
N ALA A 215 -28.75 -0.27 2.42
CA ALA A 215 -29.70 -0.89 1.51
C ALA A 215 -29.01 -1.63 0.35
N GLU A 216 -27.95 -1.04 -0.24
CA GLU A 216 -27.24 -1.55 -1.42
C GLU A 216 -26.13 -2.54 -1.04
N ASP A 217 -25.18 -2.13 -0.20
CA ASP A 217 -23.99 -2.92 0.19
C ASP A 217 -24.17 -3.80 1.44
N LYS A 218 -25.28 -3.61 2.18
CA LYS A 218 -25.59 -4.30 3.46
C LYS A 218 -24.62 -4.02 4.61
N GLU A 219 -24.03 -2.83 4.65
CA GLU A 219 -23.02 -2.46 5.64
C GLU A 219 -23.40 -1.18 6.40
N ASP A 220 -23.18 -1.17 7.72
CA ASP A 220 -23.45 -0.01 8.56
C ASP A 220 -22.21 0.88 8.70
N VAL A 221 -22.26 2.03 8.01
CA VAL A 221 -21.17 3.00 7.97
C VAL A 221 -21.01 3.84 9.25
N SER A 222 -21.99 3.83 10.17
CA SER A 222 -21.95 4.66 11.40
C SER A 222 -20.81 4.30 12.35
N GLN A 223 -20.31 3.06 12.26
CA GLN A 223 -19.19 2.55 13.07
C GLN A 223 -17.82 2.69 12.38
N ILE A 224 -17.77 3.29 11.17
CA ILE A 224 -16.51 3.51 10.46
C ILE A 224 -15.60 4.43 11.28
N LYS A 225 -14.36 3.97 11.46
CA LYS A 225 -13.27 4.76 12.03
C LYS A 225 -12.34 5.27 10.92
N ALA A 226 -11.50 6.23 11.24
CA ALA A 226 -10.49 6.73 10.32
C ALA A 226 -9.13 6.91 11.00
N LYS A 227 -8.07 6.74 10.23
CA LYS A 227 -6.67 6.83 10.66
C LYS A 227 -5.89 7.73 9.72
N ILE A 228 -5.30 8.79 10.25
CA ILE A 228 -4.48 9.75 9.50
C ILE A 228 -3.01 9.43 9.79
N ILE A 229 -2.22 9.21 8.75
CA ILE A 229 -0.77 8.96 8.85
C ILE A 229 -0.02 10.17 8.31
N ILE A 230 0.57 10.96 9.21
CA ILE A 230 1.17 12.26 8.90
C ILE A 230 2.37 12.56 9.81
N GLY A 231 3.42 13.14 9.23
CA GLY A 231 4.55 13.68 9.98
C GLY A 231 5.32 12.65 10.83
N ARG A 232 6.12 13.19 11.76
CA ARG A 232 7.05 12.41 12.59
C ARG A 232 7.00 12.78 14.06
N SER A 233 7.31 11.81 14.93
CA SER A 233 7.39 11.98 16.38
C SER A 233 8.79 12.46 16.76
N ILE A 234 9.11 13.70 16.40
CA ILE A 234 10.46 14.28 16.53
C ILE A 234 10.95 14.39 17.99
N ASP A 235 10.04 14.52 18.96
CA ASP A 235 10.36 14.63 20.39
C ASP A 235 9.18 14.18 21.27
N ALA A 236 9.40 14.18 22.60
CA ALA A 236 8.42 13.75 23.60
C ALA A 236 7.27 14.76 23.84
N GLU A 237 7.50 16.07 23.65
CA GLU A 237 6.46 17.09 23.76
C GLU A 237 5.46 16.95 22.61
N GLN A 238 5.94 16.67 21.38
CA GLN A 238 5.13 16.34 20.22
C GLN A 238 4.38 15.01 20.38
N ALA A 239 5.02 13.99 20.95
CA ALA A 239 4.36 12.71 21.22
C ALA A 239 3.24 12.84 22.26
N GLN A 240 3.46 13.62 23.33
CA GLN A 240 2.45 13.92 24.35
C GLN A 240 1.30 14.78 23.78
N ALA A 241 1.62 15.80 22.97
CA ALA A 241 0.62 16.63 22.29
C ALA A 241 -0.24 15.81 21.31
N LEU A 242 0.36 14.89 20.55
CA LEU A 242 -0.39 13.98 19.68
C LEU A 242 -1.30 13.03 20.47
N HIS A 243 -0.83 12.49 21.60
CA HIS A 243 -1.66 11.65 22.47
C HIS A 243 -2.84 12.44 23.06
N ALA A 244 -2.60 13.65 23.55
CA ALA A 244 -3.63 14.54 24.08
C ALA A 244 -4.61 15.00 23.00
N PHE A 245 -4.15 15.32 21.78
CA PHE A 245 -5.04 15.71 20.69
C PHE A 245 -5.97 14.55 20.28
N ASN A 246 -5.42 13.33 20.18
CA ASN A 246 -6.19 12.13 19.89
C ASN A 246 -7.27 11.79 20.92
N SER A 247 -7.11 12.14 22.21
CA SER A 247 -8.14 11.82 23.21
C SER A 247 -9.42 12.67 23.05
N TYR A 248 -9.36 13.78 22.31
CA TYR A 248 -10.52 14.60 21.94
C TYR A 248 -11.14 14.20 20.58
N LEU A 249 -10.50 13.31 19.80
CA LEU A 249 -10.98 12.90 18.49
C LEU A 249 -11.86 11.64 18.60
N HIS A 250 -13.16 11.79 18.32
CA HIS A 250 -14.08 10.67 18.20
C HIS A 250 -14.02 10.07 16.78
N ARG A 251 -14.02 8.73 16.66
CA ARG A 251 -13.85 7.94 15.41
C ARG A 251 -12.55 8.16 14.61
N ILE A 252 -11.79 9.22 14.83
CA ILE A 252 -10.56 9.55 14.10
C ILE A 252 -9.34 9.37 15.00
N GLN A 253 -8.28 8.75 14.49
CA GLN A 253 -6.96 8.67 15.11
C GLN A 253 -5.90 9.27 14.19
N ILE A 254 -4.99 10.08 14.72
CA ILE A 254 -3.80 10.58 14.01
C ILE A 254 -2.56 9.87 14.56
N MET A 255 -1.70 9.39 13.66
CA MET A 255 -0.44 8.73 13.99
C MET A 255 0.71 9.18 13.08
N THR A 256 1.94 9.02 13.56
CA THR A 256 3.15 9.35 12.81
C THR A 256 3.70 8.17 12.03
N PHE A 257 4.56 8.45 11.05
CA PHE A 257 5.32 7.42 10.35
C PHE A 257 6.22 6.61 11.29
N ASP A 258 6.76 7.21 12.36
CA ASP A 258 7.56 6.49 13.36
C ASP A 258 6.71 5.48 14.15
N GLN A 259 5.46 5.83 14.49
CA GLN A 259 4.51 4.90 15.09
C GLN A 259 4.12 3.76 14.13
N LEU A 260 3.99 4.04 12.83
CA LEU A 260 3.76 3.01 11.81
C LEU A 260 4.94 2.03 11.70
N ILE A 261 6.17 2.54 11.75
CA ILE A 261 7.39 1.72 11.79
C ILE A 261 7.42 0.83 13.05
N LEU A 262 6.96 1.30 14.21
CA LEU A 262 6.88 0.49 15.43
C LEU A 262 5.85 -0.65 15.28
N ILE A 263 4.66 -0.38 14.75
CA ILE A 263 3.64 -1.41 14.48
C ILE A 263 4.16 -2.45 13.48
N ALA A 264 4.76 -2.01 12.37
CA ALA A 264 5.36 -2.90 11.39
C ALA A 264 6.46 -3.79 12.00
N LYS A 265 7.34 -3.23 12.85
CA LYS A 265 8.37 -3.99 13.58
C LYS A 265 7.77 -5.02 14.54
N GLN A 266 6.67 -4.70 15.22
CA GLN A 266 5.94 -5.65 16.06
C GLN A 266 5.31 -6.79 15.23
N VAL A 267 4.72 -6.50 14.06
CA VAL A 267 4.16 -7.54 13.16
C VAL A 267 5.25 -8.41 12.53
N LEU A 268 6.45 -7.88 12.32
CA LEU A 268 7.62 -8.65 11.87
C LEU A 268 8.17 -9.55 12.98
N GLY A 269 8.47 -8.99 14.17
CA GLY A 269 9.06 -9.73 15.29
C GLY A 269 8.09 -10.67 16.02
N GLY A 270 6.78 -10.41 15.94
CA GLY A 270 5.71 -11.26 16.48
C GLY A 270 5.20 -12.35 15.52
N SER A 271 5.86 -12.55 14.38
CA SER A 271 5.60 -13.69 13.49
C SER A 271 6.34 -14.93 14.01
N ILE A 272 5.76 -15.59 15.03
CA ILE A 272 6.17 -16.88 15.59
C ILE A 272 5.41 -18.01 14.90
#